data_AF-A0A165QSU3-F1
#
_entry.id   AF-A0A165QSU3-F1
#
_cell.length_a   1.000
_cell.length_b   1.000
_cell.length_c   1.000
_cell.angle_alpha   90.00
_cell.angle_beta   90.00
_cell.angle_gamma   90.00
#
_symmetry.space_group_name_H-M   'P 1'
#
loop_
_entity.id
_entity.type
_entity.pdbx_description
1 polymer ?
#
loop_
_entity_poly.entity_id
_entity_poly.type
_entity_poly.pdbx_seq_one_letter_code
_entity_poly.pdbx_strand_id
1 'polypeptide(L)'
;MKISDFQTKDVINIVDGKKLGQISDLELDLRQGRIEAIVVPNSSRFFGLFGGGTDVIIPWSNIVKIGMDVVLVKLEDVRAFRQQEPADNVYEYNRQSRG
;
A
#
# COMPACT_ATOMS: atom_id res chain seq x y z
N MET A 1 6.52 16.10 12.31
CA MET A 1 7.12 15.03 11.49
C MET A 1 6.78 15.35 10.05
N LYS A 2 7.77 15.40 9.16
CA LYS A 2 7.53 15.61 7.73
C LYS A 2 7.23 14.29 7.06
N ILE A 3 6.52 14.32 5.94
CA ILE A 3 6.25 13.12 5.12
C ILE A 3 7.57 12.48 4.66
N SER A 4 8.59 13.30 4.37
CA SER A 4 9.94 12.85 4.04
C SER A 4 10.58 11.95 5.11
N ASP A 5 10.20 12.12 6.38
CA ASP A 5 10.74 11.32 7.48
C ASP A 5 10.11 9.91 7.51
N PHE A 6 8.93 9.73 6.90
CA PHE A 6 8.27 8.43 6.75
C PHE A 6 8.81 7.64 5.57
N GLN A 7 9.22 8.32 4.49
CA GLN A 7 9.64 7.68 3.25
C GLN A 7 10.91 6.82 3.40
N THR A 8 11.73 7.07 4.42
CA THR A 8 12.95 6.29 4.70
C THR A 8 12.73 5.09 5.60
N LYS A 9 11.53 4.93 6.19
CA LYS A 9 11.25 3.87 7.16
C LYS A 9 10.85 2.58 6.48
N ASP A 10 11.38 1.47 6.98
CA ASP A 10 10.99 0.13 6.56
C ASP A 10 9.66 -0.26 7.23
N VAL A 11 8.75 -0.84 6.46
CA VAL A 11 7.47 -1.37 6.96
C VAL A 11 7.59 -2.86 7.18
N ILE A 12 7.40 -3.29 8.43
CA ILE A 12 7.54 -4.69 8.86
C ILE A 12 6.22 -5.19 9.42
N ASN A 13 5.75 -6.33 8.92
CA ASN A 13 4.57 -6.99 9.48
C ASN A 13 4.95 -7.77 10.75
N ILE A 14 4.23 -7.54 11.84
CA ILE A 14 4.49 -8.21 13.12
C ILE A 14 4.01 -9.66 13.14
N VAL A 15 3.12 -10.04 12.22
CA VAL A 15 2.53 -11.40 12.19
C VAL A 15 3.54 -12.41 11.67
N ASP A 16 4.25 -12.09 10.58
CA ASP A 16 5.20 -12.98 9.92
C ASP A 16 6.64 -12.46 9.90
N GLY A 17 6.88 -11.26 10.43
CA GLY A 17 8.21 -10.62 10.48
C GLY A 17 8.70 -10.12 9.12
N LYS A 18 7.90 -10.18 8.06
CA LYS A 18 8.36 -9.82 6.72
C LYS A 18 8.43 -8.31 6.52
N LYS A 19 9.48 -7.88 5.80
CA LYS A 19 9.58 -6.54 5.25
C LYS A 19 8.66 -6.40 4.04
N LEU A 20 7.69 -5.50 4.13
CA LEU A 20 6.74 -5.20 3.07
C LEU A 20 7.32 -4.20 2.05
N GLY A 21 8.20 -3.31 2.51
CA GLY A 21 8.82 -2.29 1.67
C GLY A 21 9.11 -1.02 2.48
N GLN A 22 9.22 0.11 1.78
CA GLN A 22 9.30 1.45 2.37
C GLN A 22 8.06 2.25 2.01
N ILE A 23 7.71 3.24 2.81
CA ILE A 23 6.53 4.07 2.52
C ILE A 23 6.81 4.93 1.29
N SER A 24 6.00 4.79 0.24
CA SER A 24 6.08 5.65 -0.94
C SER A 24 5.18 6.88 -0.81
N ASP A 25 3.96 6.69 -0.28
CA ASP A 25 2.92 7.71 -0.25
C ASP A 25 1.98 7.55 0.97
N LEU A 26 1.12 8.56 1.19
CA LEU A 26 0.12 8.63 2.25
C LEU A 26 -1.24 9.02 1.67
N GLU A 27 -2.29 8.26 2.02
CA GLU A 27 -3.67 8.64 1.71
C GLU A 27 -4.24 9.53 2.82
N LEU A 28 -4.86 10.65 2.43
CA LEU A 28 -5.37 11.66 3.34
C LEU A 28 -6.89 11.84 3.17
N ASP A 29 -7.63 11.81 4.27
CA ASP A 29 -8.98 12.37 4.31
C ASP A 29 -8.87 13.90 4.33
N LEU A 30 -9.14 14.53 3.19
CA LEU A 30 -9.09 15.98 3.03
C LEU A 30 -10.18 16.72 3.82
N ARG A 31 -11.26 16.04 4.22
CA ARG A 31 -12.34 16.66 5.00
C ARG A 31 -11.94 16.78 6.47
N GLN A 32 -11.23 15.78 6.98
CA GLN A 32 -10.82 15.73 8.39
C GLN A 32 -9.35 16.12 8.61
N GLY A 33 -8.54 16.20 7.55
CA GLY A 33 -7.11 16.45 7.61
C GLY A 33 -6.33 15.32 8.29
N ARG A 34 -6.78 14.07 8.15
CA ARG A 34 -6.19 12.88 8.80
C ARG A 34 -5.63 11.92 7.78
N ILE A 35 -4.60 11.18 8.18
CA ILE A 35 -4.04 10.10 7.35
C ILE A 35 -4.95 8.88 7.48
N GLU A 36 -5.44 8.37 6.35
CA GLU A 36 -6.27 7.16 6.28
C GLU A 36 -5.42 5.90 6.09
N ALA A 37 -4.37 5.97 5.25
CA ALA A 37 -3.51 4.84 4.95
C ALA A 37 -2.10 5.25 4.53
N ILE A 38 -1.16 4.31 4.61
CA ILE A 38 0.18 4.40 4.04
C ILE A 38 0.27 3.48 2.82
N VAL A 39 0.97 3.91 1.78
CA VAL A 39 1.18 3.12 0.57
C VAL A 39 2.60 2.57 0.59
N VAL A 40 2.71 1.25 0.41
CA VAL A 40 3.98 0.53 0.37
C VAL A 40 4.07 -0.21 -0.97
N PRO A 41 5.00 0.16 -1.87
CA PRO A 41 5.17 -0.54 -3.12
C PRO A 41 5.80 -1.91 -2.83
N ASN A 42 5.20 -2.96 -3.36
CA ASN A 42 5.75 -4.30 -3.22
C ASN A 42 7.00 -4.44 -4.10
N SER A 43 8.18 -4.42 -3.47
CA SER A 43 9.46 -4.45 -4.15
C SER A 43 9.97 -5.87 -4.46
N SER A 44 9.13 -6.91 -4.47
CA SER A 44 9.50 -8.28 -4.89
C SER A 44 9.98 -8.42 -6.36
N ARG A 45 10.36 -7.32 -7.02
CA ARG A 45 10.87 -7.22 -8.40
C ARG A 45 12.27 -7.81 -8.65
N PHE A 46 12.75 -8.77 -7.85
CA PHE A 46 14.06 -9.40 -8.05
C PHE A 46 14.03 -10.85 -8.57
N PHE A 47 12.93 -11.32 -9.16
CA PHE A 47 12.97 -12.48 -10.06
C PHE A 47 12.23 -12.13 -11.35
N GLY A 48 12.98 -12.11 -12.45
CA GLY A 48 12.44 -11.84 -13.78
C GLY A 48 11.29 -12.79 -14.10
N LEU A 49 10.34 -12.25 -14.87
CA LEU A 49 9.14 -12.89 -15.43
C LEU A 49 7.84 -12.70 -14.60
N PHE A 50 6.92 -11.95 -15.24
CA PHE A 50 5.49 -11.78 -14.98
C PHE A 50 5.04 -10.78 -13.90
N GLY A 51 4.69 -9.58 -14.39
CA GLY A 51 3.37 -8.96 -14.17
C GLY A 51 3.02 -8.42 -12.78
N GLY A 52 3.08 -7.09 -12.64
CA GLY A 52 2.24 -6.34 -11.70
C GLY A 52 2.71 -6.35 -10.25
N GLY A 53 3.74 -5.56 -9.94
CA GLY A 53 3.98 -5.14 -8.56
C GLY A 53 2.79 -4.30 -8.11
N THR A 54 1.91 -4.88 -7.30
CA THR A 54 0.74 -4.19 -6.73
C THR A 54 1.14 -3.51 -5.44
N ASP A 55 0.82 -2.24 -5.33
CA ASP A 55 1.01 -1.46 -4.11
C ASP A 55 0.12 -2.04 -3.00
N VAL A 56 0.67 -2.05 -1.78
CA VAL A 56 -0.04 -2.47 -0.58
C VAL A 56 -0.49 -1.22 0.15
N ILE A 57 -1.80 -1.05 0.30
CA ILE A 57 -2.43 0.06 1.01
C ILE A 57 -2.69 -0.40 2.44
N ILE A 58 -1.98 0.18 3.40
CA ILE A 58 -2.06 -0.21 4.81
C ILE A 58 -2.84 0.85 5.57
N PRO A 59 -4.06 0.55 6.05
CA PRO A 59 -4.84 1.49 6.83
C PRO A 59 -4.08 1.96 8.07
N TRP A 60 -4.27 3.22 8.45
CA TRP A 60 -3.64 3.81 9.62
C TRP A 60 -3.98 3.04 10.90
N SER A 61 -5.18 2.45 10.97
CA SER A 61 -5.62 1.58 12.07
C SER A 61 -4.75 0.34 12.27
N ASN A 62 -4.03 -0.10 11.23
CA ASN A 62 -3.22 -1.30 11.26
C ASN A 62 -1.76 -1.00 11.64
N ILE A 63 -1.40 0.28 11.81
CA ILE A 63 -0.10 0.69 12.32
C ILE A 63 -0.05 0.45 13.83
N VAL A 64 0.86 -0.41 14.25
CA VAL A 64 1.05 -0.76 15.66
C VAL A 64 2.03 0.20 16.34
N LYS A 65 3.12 0.55 15.65
CA LYS A 65 4.14 1.44 16.19
C LYS A 65 4.93 2.11 15.07
N ILE A 66 5.18 3.41 15.22
CA ILE A 66 6.11 4.16 14.37
C ILE A 66 7.40 4.39 15.18
N GLY A 67 8.49 3.76 14.75
CA GLY A 67 9.82 3.91 15.31
C GLY A 67 10.68 4.93 14.56
N MET A 68 11.96 4.98 14.92
CA MET A 68 12.94 5.82 14.24
C MET A 68 13.26 5.32 12.82
N ASP A 69 13.38 4.01 12.65
CA ASP A 69 13.77 3.42 11.35
C ASP A 69 12.68 2.52 10.75
N VAL A 70 11.74 2.06 11.59
CA VAL A 70 10.77 1.02 11.23
C VAL A 70 9.35 1.42 11.61
N VAL A 71 8.39 1.11 10.75
CA VAL A 71 6.96 1.11 11.04
C VAL A 71 6.48 -0.33 11.16
N LEU A 72 5.95 -0.67 12.34
CA LEU A 72 5.37 -1.97 12.60
C LEU A 72 3.89 -1.95 12.28
N VAL A 73 3.45 -2.92 11.49
CA VAL A 73 2.05 -3.08 11.07
C VAL A 73 1.55 -4.47 11.42
N LYS A 74 0.24 -4.61 11.64
CA LYS A 74 -0.39 -5.92 11.81
C LYS A 74 -1.31 -6.20 10.63
N LEU A 75 -0.86 -7.06 9.71
CA LEU A 75 -1.66 -7.53 8.58
C LEU A 75 -1.82 -9.05 8.67
N GLU A 76 -3.07 -9.50 8.84
CA GLU A 76 -3.40 -10.93 8.90
C GLU A 76 -3.47 -11.54 7.49
N ASP A 77 -3.96 -10.79 6.51
CA ASP A 77 -3.87 -11.13 5.08
C ASP A 77 -3.40 -9.94 4.23
N VAL A 78 -2.14 -9.95 3.81
CA VAL A 78 -1.54 -8.89 2.98
C VAL A 78 -2.20 -8.81 1.59
N ARG A 79 -2.84 -9.88 1.09
CA ARG A 79 -3.48 -9.89 -0.23
C ARG A 79 -4.75 -9.05 -0.27
N ALA A 80 -5.45 -8.93 0.86
CA ALA A 80 -6.66 -8.12 0.97
C ALA A 80 -6.40 -6.61 0.79
N PHE A 81 -5.14 -6.18 0.92
CA PHE A 81 -4.72 -4.79 0.92
C PHE A 81 -4.00 -4.36 -0.37
N ARG A 82 -3.96 -5.22 -1.39
CA ARG A 82 -3.48 -4.85 -2.73
C ARG A 82 -4.59 -4.08 -3.43
N GLN A 83 -4.25 -3.03 -4.18
CA GLN A 83 -5.23 -2.28 -4.98
C GLN A 83 -6.16 -3.26 -5.73
N GLN A 84 -7.44 -3.26 -5.33
CA GLN A 84 -8.52 -3.74 -6.18
C GLN A 84 -8.62 -2.72 -7.30
N GLU A 85 -8.26 -3.09 -8.54
CA GLU A 85 -8.77 -2.34 -9.68
C GLU A 85 -10.30 -2.40 -9.60
N PRO A 86 -11.03 -1.27 -9.58
CA PRO A 86 -12.47 -1.33 -9.72
C PRO A 86 -12.77 -1.99 -11.07
N ALA A 87 -13.33 -3.20 -11.02
CA ALA A 87 -13.70 -3.99 -12.20
C ALA A 87 -14.68 -3.26 -13.14
N ASP A 88 -15.27 -2.15 -12.69
CA ASP A 88 -16.28 -1.39 -13.41
C ASP A 88 -15.74 -0.65 -14.65
N ASN A 89 -14.46 -0.24 -14.68
CA ASN A 89 -13.93 0.53 -15.81
C ASN A 89 -13.66 -0.30 -17.09
N VAL A 90 -13.51 -1.62 -16.98
CA VAL A 90 -13.22 -2.50 -18.14
C VAL A 90 -14.48 -2.81 -18.95
N TYR A 91 -15.66 -2.78 -18.32
CA TYR A 91 -16.93 -3.03 -19.00
C TYR A 91 -17.40 -1.84 -19.84
N GLU A 92 -17.06 -0.61 -19.45
CA GLU A 92 -17.52 0.59 -20.16
C GLU A 92 -16.70 0.89 -21.43
N TYR A 93 -15.38 0.64 -21.39
CA TYR A 93 -14.50 0.77 -22.57
C TYR A 93 -14.88 -0.17 -23.72
N ASN A 94 -15.22 -1.42 -23.39
CA ASN A 94 -15.62 -2.42 -24.39
C ASN A 94 -17.00 -2.16 -25.01
N ARG A 95 -17.87 -1.40 -24.32
CA ARG A 95 -19.20 -1.07 -24.83
C ARG A 95 -19.15 0.09 -25.84
N GLN A 96 -18.22 1.02 -25.67
CA GLN A 96 -18.08 2.18 -26.57
C GLN A 96 -17.30 1.88 -27.85
N SER A 97 -16.43 0.87 -27.88
CA SER A 97 -15.69 0.47 -29.10
C SER A 97 -16.46 -0.48 -30.04
N ARG A 98 -17.75 -0.74 -29.77
CA ARG A 98 -18.65 -1.56 -30.62
C ARG A 98 -19.87 -0.79 -31.14
N GLY A 99 -19.82 0.54 -31.13
CA GLY A 99 -20.83 1.43 -31.72
C GLY A 99 -20.31 2.11 -32.97
#